data_AF-A0A1I0E2B2-F1
#
_entry.id   AF-A0A1I0E2B2-F1
#
_cell.length_a   1.000
_cell.length_b   1.000
_cell.length_c   1.000
_cell.angle_alpha   90.00
_cell.angle_beta   90.00
_cell.angle_gamma   90.00
#
_symmetry.space_group_name_H-M   'P 1'
#
loop_
_entity.id
_entity.type
_entity.pdbx_description
1 polymer ?
#
loop_
_entity_poly.entity_id
_entity_poly.type
_entity_poly.pdbx_seq_one_letter_code
_entity_poly.pdbx_strand_id
1 'polypeptide(L)' 'MADENVVEENKAPVNKADEGDIIEVVKGEYKGELGKVLMVRENSVIINIGENKKTGEPIKTVVNHKNYKQVK' A
#
# COMPACT_ATOMS: atom_id res chain seq x y z
N MET A 1 11.99 35.67 -16.24
CA MET A 1 10.78 35.16 -16.90
C MET A 1 11.28 34.07 -17.82
N ALA A 2 10.98 32.80 -17.72
CA ALA A 2 9.94 31.99 -17.06
C ALA A 2 10.26 30.57 -17.63
N ASP A 3 10.16 29.41 -17.01
CA ASP A 3 9.75 28.92 -15.70
C ASP A 3 10.42 27.53 -15.58
N GLU A 4 10.45 27.02 -14.35
CA GLU A 4 10.97 25.73 -13.94
C GLU A 4 10.45 24.51 -14.72
N ASN A 5 11.40 23.67 -15.10
CA ASN A 5 11.48 22.24 -14.79
C ASN A 5 10.16 21.51 -14.42
N VAL A 6 9.64 20.69 -15.34
CA VAL A 6 8.89 19.48 -14.94
C VAL A 6 9.33 18.33 -15.83
N VAL A 7 10.26 17.54 -15.30
CA VAL A 7 10.59 16.21 -15.79
C VAL A 7 9.34 15.34 -15.76
N GLU A 8 8.84 14.97 -16.94
CA GLU A 8 7.89 13.87 -17.12
C GLU A 8 8.54 12.56 -16.66
N GLU A 9 8.37 12.23 -15.38
CA GLU A 9 8.59 10.88 -14.91
C GLU A 9 7.55 9.96 -15.55
N ASN A 10 7.98 9.27 -16.60
CA ASN A 10 7.36 8.10 -17.20
C ASN A 10 7.27 6.97 -16.14
N LYS A 11 6.34 7.09 -15.18
CA LYS A 11 6.03 6.01 -14.24
C LYS A 11 5.13 5.05 -14.98
N ALA A 12 5.70 3.91 -15.38
CA ALA A 12 4.98 2.70 -15.74
C ALA A 12 3.73 2.57 -14.84
N PRO A 13 2.59 2.05 -15.34
CA PRO A 13 1.39 1.88 -14.53
C PRO A 13 1.73 0.95 -13.37
N VAL A 14 2.13 1.55 -12.25
CA VAL A 14 2.22 0.85 -10.99
C VAL A 14 0.78 0.53 -10.71
N ASN A 15 0.41 -0.75 -10.72
CA ASN A 15 -0.92 -1.19 -10.28
C ASN A 15 -1.06 -0.79 -8.81
N LYS A 16 -1.48 0.45 -8.59
CA LYS A 16 -1.76 1.02 -7.29
C LYS A 16 -3.08 0.39 -6.85
N ALA A 17 -3.09 -0.06 -5.60
CA ALA A 17 -4.32 -0.47 -4.96
C ALA A 17 -5.11 0.78 -4.59
N ASP A 18 -6.42 0.66 -4.72
CA ASP A 18 -7.34 1.73 -4.34
C ASP A 18 -7.78 1.55 -2.88
N GLU A 19 -8.34 2.62 -2.31
CA GLU A 19 -8.91 2.55 -0.97
C GLU A 19 -10.07 1.57 -0.93
N GLY A 20 -10.02 0.61 -0.01
CA GLY A 20 -11.00 -0.46 0.12
C GLY A 20 -10.61 -1.78 -0.53
N ASP A 21 -9.58 -1.80 -1.39
CA ASP A 21 -9.07 -3.04 -1.98
C ASP A 21 -8.44 -3.96 -0.93
N ILE A 22 -8.43 -5.26 -1.25
CA ILE A 22 -7.68 -6.26 -0.48
C ILE A 22 -6.37 -6.52 -1.20
N ILE A 23 -5.26 -6.34 -0.48
CA ILE A 23 -3.93 -6.62 -0.97
C ILE A 23 -3.24 -7.67 -0.10
N GLU A 24 -2.44 -8.51 -0.73
CA GLU A 24 -1.58 -9.47 -0.06
C GLU A 24 -0.17 -8.89 0.04
N VAL A 25 0.38 -8.86 1.24
CA VAL A 25 1.75 -8.41 1.46
C VAL A 25 2.71 -9.50 0.96
N VAL A 26 3.55 -9.19 -0.02
CA VAL A 26 4.51 -10.15 -0.60
C VAL A 26 5.88 -10.05 0.08
N LYS A 27 6.19 -8.91 0.70
CA LYS A 27 7.46 -8.63 1.37
C LYS A 27 7.25 -7.80 2.63
N GLY A 28 8.02 -8.12 3.67
CA GLY A 28 8.01 -7.43 4.97
C GLY A 28 7.69 -8.38 6.12
N GLU A 29 7.46 -7.79 7.30
CA GLU A 29 7.11 -8.50 8.54
C GLU A 29 5.77 -9.25 8.41
N TYR A 30 4.86 -8.71 7.61
CA TYR A 30 3.51 -9.24 7.40
C TYR A 30 3.37 -10.02 6.09
N LYS A 31 4.47 -10.59 5.57
CA LYS A 31 4.44 -11.33 4.31
C LYS A 31 3.46 -12.51 4.36
N GLY A 32 2.56 -12.59 3.38
CA GLY A 32 1.50 -13.59 3.28
C GLY A 32 0.20 -13.16 3.95
N GLU A 33 0.19 -12.04 4.68
CA GLU A 33 -1.03 -11.50 5.27
C GLU A 33 -1.86 -10.75 4.22
N LEU A 34 -3.18 -10.91 4.33
CA LEU A 34 -4.15 -10.16 3.56
C LEU A 34 -4.56 -8.93 4.36
N GLY A 35 -4.43 -7.76 3.74
CA GLY A 35 -4.82 -6.51 4.38
C GLY A 35 -5.75 -5.70 3.50
N LYS A 36 -6.73 -5.07 4.14
CA LYS A 36 -7.61 -4.11 3.48
C LYS A 36 -6.93 -2.74 3.44
N VAL A 37 -6.82 -2.15 2.27
CA VAL A 37 -6.30 -0.80 2.07
C VAL A 37 -7.26 0.20 2.72
N LEU A 38 -6.75 0.93 3.70
CA LEU A 38 -7.46 2.02 4.35
C LEU A 38 -7.18 3.36 3.68
N MET A 39 -5.95 3.54 3.19
CA MET A 39 -5.50 4.81 2.63
C MET A 39 -4.34 4.57 1.67
N VAL A 40 -4.34 5.32 0.57
CA VAL A 40 -3.28 5.26 -0.44
C VAL A 40 -2.46 6.55 -0.38
N ARG A 41 -1.14 6.41 -0.33
CA ARG A 41 -0.17 7.51 -0.47
C ARG A 41 0.57 7.38 -1.79
N GLU A 42 1.43 8.33 -2.13
CA GLU A 42 2.14 8.34 -3.41
C GLU A 42 3.07 7.13 -3.62
N ASN A 43 3.71 6.65 -2.56
CA ASN A 43 4.72 5.57 -2.59
C ASN A 43 4.36 4.36 -1.72
N SER A 44 3.26 4.43 -0.96
CA SER A 44 2.86 3.36 -0.04
C SER A 44 1.35 3.37 0.22
N VAL A 45 0.85 2.25 0.69
CA VAL A 45 -0.53 2.07 1.13
C VAL A 45 -0.55 1.68 2.59
N ILE A 46 -1.55 2.16 3.31
CA ILE A 46 -1.83 1.75 4.67
C ILE A 46 -2.86 0.66 4.60
N ILE A 47 -2.55 -0.50 5.16
CA ILE A 47 -3.48 -1.63 5.25
C ILE A 47 -3.79 -1.98 6.69
N ASN A 48 -4.98 -2.53 6.87
CA ASN A 48 -5.36 -3.25 8.07
C ASN A 48 -5.35 -4.75 7.76
N ILE A 49 -4.45 -5.49 8.42
CA ILE A 49 -4.31 -6.95 8.27
C ILE A 49 -5.14 -7.74 9.29
N GLY A 50 -5.81 -7.05 10.22
CA GLY A 50 -6.67 -7.68 11.22
C GLY A 50 -6.49 -7.08 12.61
N GLU A 51 -6.95 -7.78 13.63
CA GLU A 51 -6.83 -7.36 15.02
C GLU A 51 -5.92 -8.31 15.79
N ASN A 52 -5.07 -7.75 16.64
CA ASN A 52 -4.24 -8.55 17.53
C ASN A 52 -5.11 -9.14 18.63
N LYS A 53 -5.33 -10.45 18.61
CA LYS A 53 -6.15 -11.17 19.62
C LYS A 53 -5.69 -10.98 21.07
N LYS A 54 -4.44 -10.54 21.29
CA LYS A 54 -3.90 -10.30 22.65
C LYS A 54 -4.22 -8.92 23.20
N THR A 55 -4.22 -7.88 22.35
CA THR A 55 -4.42 -6.49 22.78
C THR A 55 -5.77 -5.92 22.35
N GLY A 56 -6.46 -6.57 21.41
CA GLY A 56 -7.68 -6.06 20.79
C GLY A 56 -7.43 -4.88 19.85
N GLU A 57 -6.17 -4.59 19.51
CA GLU A 57 -5.81 -3.46 18.67
C GLU A 57 -5.75 -3.85 17.19
N PRO A 58 -6.25 -2.99 16.28
CA PRO A 58 -6.13 -3.21 14.85
C PRO A 58 -4.67 -3.10 14.42
N ILE A 59 -4.18 -4.13 13.74
CA ILE A 59 -2.82 -4.17 13.20
C ILE A 59 -2.83 -3.42 11.87
N LYS A 60 -2.36 -2.18 11.92
CA LYS A 60 -2.18 -1.33 10.75
C LYS A 60 -0.71 -1.36 10.35
N THR A 61 -0.45 -1.55 9.07
CA THR A 61 0.90 -1.51 8.53
C THR A 61 0.97 -0.71 7.25
N VAL A 62 2.16 -0.22 6.94
CA VAL A 62 2.43 0.57 5.75
C VAL A 62 3.22 -0.29 4.78
N VAL A 63 2.69 -0.48 3.58
CA VAL A 63 3.28 -1.35 2.57
C VAL A 63 3.54 -0.54 1.31
N ASN A 64 4.73 -0.70 0.73
CA ASN A 64 5.05 -0.04 -0.53
C ASN A 64 4.28 -0.68 -1.69
N HIS A 65 3.92 0.10 -2.72
CA HIS A 65 3.32 -0.41 -3.97
C HIS A 65 4.11 -1.52 -4.65
N LYS A 66 5.42 -1.62 -4.40
CA LYS A 66 6.27 -2.70 -4.92
C LYS A 66 6.24 -4.00 -4.10
N ASN A 67 5.68 -3.97 -2.89
CA ASN A 67 5.78 -5.03 -1.89
C ASN A 67 4.46 -5.74 -1.60
N TYR A 68 3.39 -5.44 -2.33
CA TYR A 68 2.12 -6.14 -2.24
C TYR A 68 1.64 -6.60 -3.62
N LYS A 69 0.64 -7.49 -3.62
CA LYS A 69 -0.16 -7.84 -4.80
C LYS A 69 -1.62 -7.54 -4.51
N GLN A 70 -2.33 -6.93 -5.46
CA GLN A 70 -3.79 -6.86 -5.38
C GLN A 70 -4.37 -8.26 -5.55
N VAL A 71 -5.25 -8.63 -4.62
CA VAL A 71 -6.07 -9.83 -4.72
C VAL A 71 -7.40 -9.38 -5.29
N LYS A 72 -7.66 -9.75 -6.54
CA LYS A 72 -8.86 -9.36 -7.30
C LYS A 72 -10.00 -10.34 -7.05
#